data_AF-A0A0R0KDG4-F1
#
_entry.id   AF-A0A0R0KDG4-F1
#
_cell.length_a   1.000
_cell.length_b   1.000
_cell.length_c   1.000
_cell.angle_alpha   90.00
_cell.angle_beta   90.00
_cell.angle_gamma   90.00
#
_symmetry.space_group_name_H-M   'P 1'
#
loop_
_entity.id
_entity.type
_entity.pdbx_description
1 polymer ?
#
loop_
_entity_poly.entity_id
_entity_poly.type
_entity_poly.pdbx_seq_one_letter_code
_entity_poly.pdbx_strand_id
1 'polypeptide(L)'
;MRMESVGWWGHGSKYNLGVAVKDPSAPHGVRLLIEDYPYASDGLEIWDAIKSWVEEYVSFYYKSDEELQKDPELQAWWKELIEVGHGDLKDKPWWQKMQTREELVEASATLIWIASALHVAVNFGQYPYGGLILNRPTISRRFMPEKGSPEYDALAKNPEKEFLKTITGKKETLIDLTIIEILSRHASDEFYLGQRDGGDYWTSNVGPLKAFKRFGKNLEEIEKKLI
;
A
#
# COMPACT_ATOMS: atom_id res chain seq x y z
N MET A 1 11.55 15.61 -8.84
CA MET A 1 10.57 14.91 -7.99
C MET A 1 11.28 13.78 -7.26
N ARG A 2 11.37 13.83 -5.92
CA ARG A 2 11.88 12.70 -5.11
C ARG A 2 10.77 11.65 -5.06
N MET A 3 11.08 10.43 -5.47
CA MET A 3 10.20 9.25 -5.37
C MET A 3 10.64 8.38 -4.20
N GLU A 4 11.15 8.98 -3.13
CA GLU A 4 11.77 8.27 -2.01
C GLU A 4 10.78 7.97 -0.88
N SER A 5 9.50 8.30 -1.05
CA SER A 5 8.48 8.34 0.02
C SER A 5 7.27 7.43 -0.17
N VAL A 6 6.98 7.00 -1.39
CA VAL A 6 5.98 5.94 -1.57
C VAL A 6 6.54 4.73 -0.85
N GLY A 7 5.80 4.09 0.05
CA GLY A 7 6.20 2.90 0.80
C GLY A 7 6.62 1.67 -0.03
N TRP A 8 6.87 1.87 -1.33
CA TRP A 8 7.59 1.03 -2.29
C TRP A 8 9.07 1.40 -2.45
N TRP A 9 9.52 2.44 -1.76
CA TRP A 9 10.87 2.96 -1.74
C TRP A 9 11.20 3.28 -0.29
N GLY A 10 11.75 2.30 0.44
CA GLY A 10 12.35 2.59 1.75
C GLY A 10 13.34 3.75 1.62
N HIS A 11 13.45 4.56 2.66
CA HIS A 11 14.39 5.67 2.68
C HIS A 11 15.85 5.18 2.62
N GLY A 12 16.65 5.80 1.75
CA GLY A 12 18.10 5.62 1.72
C GLY A 12 18.56 4.43 0.88
N SER A 13 19.19 4.74 -0.25
CA SER A 13 19.80 3.84 -1.24
C SER A 13 18.83 3.21 -2.27
N LYS A 14 19.07 3.60 -3.54
CA LYS A 14 18.62 3.03 -4.81
C LYS A 14 17.65 1.84 -4.72
N TYR A 15 16.39 2.08 -5.07
CA TYR A 15 15.40 1.07 -5.46
C TYR A 15 15.36 -0.14 -4.53
N ASN A 16 14.77 -0.01 -3.34
CA ASN A 16 14.98 -0.95 -2.24
C ASN A 16 14.53 -2.41 -2.45
N LEU A 17 13.89 -2.76 -3.58
CA LEU A 17 13.67 -4.16 -4.00
C LEU A 17 14.40 -4.54 -5.30
N GLY A 18 15.06 -3.60 -5.97
CA GLY A 18 15.81 -3.85 -7.21
C GLY A 18 14.94 -4.11 -8.44
N VAL A 19 13.69 -3.65 -8.47
CA VAL A 19 12.71 -3.95 -9.54
C VAL A 19 12.35 -2.75 -10.44
N ALA A 20 12.88 -1.55 -10.18
CA ALA A 20 12.80 -0.40 -11.08
C ALA A 20 14.08 0.42 -11.00
N VAL A 21 14.25 1.35 -11.93
CA VAL A 21 15.31 2.37 -11.94
C VAL A 21 14.70 3.74 -12.20
N LYS A 22 15.33 4.81 -11.70
CA LYS A 22 14.88 6.19 -11.92
C LYS A 22 15.13 6.50 -13.37
N ASP A 23 14.10 6.99 -14.00
CA ASP A 23 14.12 7.39 -15.38
C ASP A 23 13.25 8.63 -15.48
N PRO A 24 13.85 9.83 -15.43
CA PRO A 24 13.10 11.08 -15.54
C PRO A 24 12.33 11.22 -16.86
N SER A 25 12.62 10.39 -17.87
CA SER A 25 11.89 10.37 -19.14
C SER A 25 10.66 9.45 -19.12
N ALA A 26 10.55 8.56 -18.13
CA ALA A 26 9.39 7.71 -17.94
C ALA A 26 8.22 8.50 -17.32
N PRO A 27 6.95 8.16 -17.62
CA PRO A 27 5.78 8.91 -17.14
C PRO A 27 5.76 9.14 -15.63
N HIS A 28 6.13 8.11 -14.87
CA HIS A 28 6.12 8.13 -13.41
C HIS A 28 7.50 8.50 -12.81
N GLY A 29 8.49 8.87 -13.61
CA GLY A 29 9.87 9.13 -13.15
C GLY A 29 10.71 7.87 -12.83
N VAL A 30 10.15 6.69 -13.06
CA VAL A 30 10.81 5.38 -12.94
C VAL A 30 10.48 4.49 -14.13
N ARG A 31 11.44 3.63 -14.49
CA ARG A 31 11.27 2.53 -15.44
C ARG A 31 11.33 1.21 -14.69
N LEU A 32 10.27 0.41 -14.80
CA LEU A 32 10.24 -0.94 -14.24
C LEU A 32 11.26 -1.84 -14.96
N LEU A 33 11.91 -2.72 -14.21
CA LEU A 33 12.80 -3.75 -14.77
C LEU A 33 12.04 -5.01 -15.19
N ILE A 34 10.81 -5.16 -14.68
CA ILE A 34 9.81 -6.12 -15.14
C ILE A 34 8.68 -5.26 -15.69
N GLU A 35 8.58 -5.17 -17.02
CA GLU A 35 7.63 -4.26 -17.68
C GLU A 35 6.18 -4.61 -17.34
N ASP A 36 5.84 -5.90 -17.38
CA ASP A 36 4.54 -6.44 -16.96
C ASP A 36 4.61 -6.90 -15.50
N TYR A 37 4.73 -5.94 -14.59
CA TYR A 37 4.59 -6.19 -13.15
C TYR A 37 3.28 -5.54 -12.66
N PRO A 38 2.14 -6.27 -12.70
CA PRO A 38 0.80 -5.69 -12.52
C PRO A 38 0.66 -4.85 -11.25
N TYR A 39 1.19 -5.36 -10.14
CA TYR A 39 1.18 -4.63 -8.87
C TYR A 39 1.84 -3.25 -8.98
N ALA A 40 3.01 -3.18 -9.64
CA ALA A 40 3.78 -1.96 -9.75
C ALA A 40 3.26 -1.03 -10.86
N SER A 41 2.87 -1.57 -12.02
CA SER A 41 2.31 -0.78 -13.11
C SER A 41 1.04 -0.07 -12.67
N ASP A 42 0.10 -0.81 -12.09
CA ASP A 42 -1.21 -0.29 -11.70
C ASP A 42 -1.06 0.62 -10.49
N GLY A 43 -0.18 0.23 -9.56
CA GLY A 43 0.14 1.02 -8.38
C GLY A 43 0.73 2.40 -8.70
N LEU A 44 1.53 2.52 -9.76
CA LEU A 44 2.10 3.82 -10.17
C LEU A 44 1.02 4.79 -10.69
N GLU A 45 0.02 4.30 -11.43
CA GLU A 45 -1.11 5.10 -11.88
C GLU A 45 -1.91 5.66 -10.69
N ILE A 46 -2.23 4.79 -9.73
CA ILE A 46 -2.97 5.18 -8.52
C ILE A 46 -2.15 6.13 -7.65
N TRP A 47 -0.85 5.90 -7.51
CA TRP A 47 0.06 6.79 -6.78
C TRP A 47 0.07 8.20 -7.39
N ASP A 48 0.22 8.31 -8.70
CA ASP A 48 0.26 9.62 -9.37
C ASP A 48 -1.10 10.34 -9.27
N ALA A 49 -2.21 9.62 -9.32
CA ALA A 49 -3.53 10.18 -9.10
C ALA A 49 -3.68 10.76 -7.67
N ILE A 50 -3.25 10.00 -6.65
CA ILE A 50 -3.26 10.46 -5.25
C ILE A 50 -2.37 11.68 -5.08
N LYS A 51 -1.13 11.62 -5.58
CA LYS A 51 -0.16 12.71 -5.44
C LYS A 51 -0.66 13.99 -6.09
N SER A 52 -1.20 13.89 -7.30
CA SER A 52 -1.77 15.04 -8.03
C SER A 52 -2.95 15.66 -7.29
N TRP A 53 -3.83 14.83 -6.73
CA TRP A 53 -4.95 15.28 -5.90
C TRP A 53 -4.47 16.03 -4.65
N VAL A 54 -3.51 15.45 -3.92
CA VAL A 54 -2.96 16.04 -2.69
C VAL A 54 -2.25 17.36 -3.00
N GLU A 55 -1.45 17.42 -4.06
CA GLU A 55 -0.74 18.64 -4.48
C GLU A 55 -1.73 19.78 -4.77
N GLU A 56 -2.79 19.48 -5.54
CA GLU A 56 -3.84 20.45 -5.81
C GLU A 56 -4.58 20.86 -4.51
N TYR A 57 -4.91 19.91 -3.65
CA TYR A 57 -5.60 20.18 -2.39
C TYR A 57 -4.79 21.09 -1.46
N VAL A 58 -3.51 20.75 -1.21
CA VAL A 58 -2.58 21.52 -0.38
C VAL A 58 -2.43 22.94 -0.93
N SER A 59 -2.39 23.11 -2.25
CA SER A 59 -2.28 24.43 -2.89
C SER A 59 -3.46 25.37 -2.58
N PHE A 60 -4.63 24.85 -2.21
CA PHE A 60 -5.76 25.70 -1.82
C PHE A 60 -5.54 26.38 -0.47
N TYR A 61 -4.86 25.71 0.47
CA TYR A 61 -4.76 26.13 1.87
C TYR A 61 -3.40 26.71 2.25
N TYR A 62 -2.31 26.27 1.61
CA TYR A 62 -0.97 26.79 1.84
C TYR A 62 -0.39 27.38 0.54
N LYS A 63 -0.28 28.72 0.50
CA LYS A 63 0.23 29.46 -0.66
C LYS A 63 1.75 29.51 -0.69
N SER A 64 2.38 29.36 0.47
CA SER A 64 3.84 29.32 0.60
C SER A 64 4.27 28.40 1.75
N ASP A 65 5.56 28.09 1.80
CA ASP A 65 6.15 27.29 2.86
C ASP A 65 6.07 28.04 4.21
N GLU A 66 6.12 29.38 4.19
CA GLU A 66 6.00 30.20 5.40
C GLU A 66 4.61 30.13 6.05
N GLU A 67 3.54 29.95 5.29
CA GLU A 67 2.20 29.74 5.86
C GLU A 67 2.12 28.40 6.59
N LEU A 68 2.71 27.35 6.00
CA LEU A 68 2.78 26.01 6.58
C LEU A 68 3.61 25.96 7.86
N GLN A 69 4.74 26.67 7.89
CA GLN A 69 5.61 26.78 9.08
C GLN A 69 4.92 27.50 10.24
N LYS A 70 3.96 28.38 9.95
CA LYS A 70 3.21 29.15 10.95
C LYS A 70 1.96 28.43 11.46
N ASP A 71 1.62 27.27 10.90
CA ASP A 71 0.45 26.49 11.31
C ASP A 71 0.75 25.69 12.58
N PRO A 72 0.24 26.09 13.76
CA PRO A 72 0.58 25.42 15.01
C PRO A 72 -0.03 24.02 15.09
N GLU A 73 -1.18 23.78 14.45
CA GLU A 73 -1.87 22.48 14.49
C GLU A 73 -1.13 21.46 13.64
N LEU A 74 -0.70 21.85 12.43
CA LEU A 74 0.06 20.98 11.54
C LEU A 74 1.42 20.59 12.15
N GLN A 75 2.13 21.57 12.73
CA GLN A 75 3.43 21.30 13.39
C GLN A 75 3.28 20.40 14.61
N ALA A 76 2.24 20.60 15.42
CA ALA A 76 1.94 19.76 16.57
C ALA A 76 1.58 18.33 16.16
N TRP A 77 0.73 18.18 15.13
CA TRP A 77 0.33 16.88 14.58
C TRP A 77 1.54 16.08 14.08
N TRP A 78 2.41 16.69 13.26
CA TRP A 78 3.58 15.99 12.73
C TRP A 78 4.56 15.60 13.83
N LYS A 79 4.75 16.48 14.83
CA LYS A 79 5.58 16.19 16.00
C LYS A 79 5.03 15.01 16.80
N GLU A 80 3.73 14.98 17.10
CA GLU A 80 3.11 13.89 17.85
C GLU A 80 3.17 12.57 17.09
N LEU A 81 2.92 12.60 15.77
CA LEU A 81 3.02 11.42 14.90
C LEU A 81 4.39 10.75 15.02
N ILE A 82 5.47 11.52 15.05
CA ILE A 82 6.84 11.02 15.13
C ILE A 82 7.25 10.67 16.57
N GLU A 83 7.07 11.60 17.51
CA GLU A 83 7.61 11.46 18.87
C GLU A 83 6.78 10.51 19.75
N VAL A 84 5.49 10.37 19.45
CA VAL A 84 4.56 9.50 20.19
C VAL A 84 4.14 8.32 19.32
N GLY A 85 3.50 8.58 18.17
CA GLY A 85 2.93 7.53 17.32
C GLY A 85 3.98 6.52 16.80
N HIS A 86 5.14 7.02 16.41
CA HIS A 86 6.31 6.23 16.00
C HIS A 86 7.54 6.50 16.90
N GLY A 87 7.32 6.71 18.20
CA GLY A 87 8.36 7.16 19.15
C GLY A 87 9.63 6.30 19.22
N ASP A 88 9.52 5.01 18.91
CA ASP A 88 10.65 4.08 18.82
C ASP A 88 11.58 4.36 17.62
N LEU A 89 11.08 5.11 16.63
CA LEU A 89 11.78 5.50 15.41
C LEU A 89 12.01 7.00 15.30
N LYS A 90 11.64 7.82 16.30
CA LYS A 90 11.74 9.30 16.24
C LYS A 90 13.13 9.84 15.88
N ASP A 91 14.18 9.10 16.26
CA ASP A 91 15.58 9.51 16.08
C ASP A 91 16.14 9.12 14.70
N LYS A 92 15.32 8.54 13.81
CA LYS A 92 15.75 8.17 12.47
C LYS A 92 15.92 9.41 11.57
N PRO A 93 16.98 9.46 10.74
CA PRO A 93 17.32 10.66 9.96
C PRO A 93 16.37 10.93 8.79
N TRP A 94 15.45 10.01 8.53
CA TRP A 94 14.64 9.99 7.34
C TRP A 94 13.26 10.64 7.51
N TRP A 95 12.93 11.05 8.73
CA TRP A 95 11.75 11.88 8.98
C TRP A 95 11.90 13.26 8.32
N GLN A 96 10.90 13.64 7.54
CA GLN A 96 10.74 15.00 7.05
C GLN A 96 10.55 15.98 8.21
N LYS A 97 10.91 17.25 7.98
CA LYS A 97 10.78 18.29 9.00
C LYS A 97 9.41 18.97 9.02
N MET A 98 8.59 18.73 7.98
CA MET A 98 7.29 19.36 7.78
C MET A 98 7.39 20.89 7.74
N GLN A 99 8.32 21.39 6.92
CA GLN A 99 8.62 22.81 6.76
C GLN A 99 8.30 23.33 5.35
N THR A 100 8.05 22.44 4.38
CA THR A 100 7.72 22.81 3.01
C THR A 100 6.43 22.15 2.54
N ARG A 101 5.79 22.74 1.52
CA ARG A 101 4.61 22.12 0.89
C ARG A 101 4.95 20.81 0.19
N GLU A 102 6.16 20.67 -0.34
CA GLU A 102 6.62 19.40 -0.93
C GLU A 102 6.62 18.28 0.12
N GLU A 103 7.12 18.54 1.33
CA GLU A 103 7.09 17.57 2.43
C GLU A 103 5.66 17.22 2.85
N LEU A 104 4.76 18.21 2.98
CA LEU A 104 3.36 17.95 3.31
C LEU A 104 2.65 17.11 2.24
N VAL A 105 2.83 17.45 0.96
CA VAL A 105 2.26 16.68 -0.15
C VAL A 105 2.78 15.24 -0.12
N GLU A 106 4.08 15.08 0.09
CA GLU A 106 4.73 13.78 0.14
C GLU A 106 4.22 12.93 1.33
N ALA A 107 4.12 13.50 2.52
CA ALA A 107 3.58 12.83 3.69
C ALA A 107 2.10 12.46 3.53
N SER A 108 1.26 13.42 3.09
CA SER A 108 -0.18 13.19 2.89
C SER A 108 -0.46 12.16 1.80
N ALA A 109 0.25 12.21 0.67
CA ALA A 109 0.11 11.21 -0.38
C ALA A 109 0.54 9.82 0.11
N THR A 110 1.61 9.73 0.91
CA THR A 110 2.06 8.46 1.51
C THR A 110 1.04 7.89 2.47
N LEU A 111 0.45 8.71 3.33
CA LEU A 111 -0.62 8.28 4.25
C LEU A 111 -1.84 7.76 3.49
N ILE A 112 -2.31 8.48 2.47
CA ILE A 112 -3.44 8.08 1.64
C ILE A 112 -3.12 6.78 0.89
N TRP A 113 -1.93 6.65 0.31
CA TRP A 113 -1.48 5.43 -0.37
C TRP A 113 -1.48 4.20 0.55
N ILE A 114 -0.91 4.35 1.76
CA ILE A 114 -0.87 3.26 2.76
C ILE A 114 -2.28 2.84 3.15
N ALA A 115 -3.15 3.81 3.45
CA ALA A 115 -4.51 3.55 3.92
C ALA A 115 -5.46 3.03 2.82
N SER A 116 -5.15 3.29 1.54
CA SER A 116 -5.98 2.87 0.40
C SER A 116 -5.30 1.75 -0.41
N ALA A 117 -4.58 2.10 -1.46
CA ALA A 117 -4.08 1.19 -2.48
C ALA A 117 -3.14 0.11 -1.93
N LEU A 118 -2.23 0.46 -1.00
CA LEU A 118 -1.34 -0.53 -0.39
C LEU A 118 -2.13 -1.54 0.43
N HIS A 119 -2.99 -1.06 1.33
CA HIS A 119 -3.81 -1.92 2.17
C HIS A 119 -4.70 -2.83 1.32
N VAL A 120 -5.39 -2.27 0.31
CA VAL A 120 -6.26 -3.02 -0.61
C VAL A 120 -5.49 -4.15 -1.29
N ALA A 121 -4.32 -3.85 -1.86
CA ALA A 121 -3.54 -4.82 -2.63
C ALA A 121 -3.00 -5.99 -1.80
N VAL A 122 -2.76 -5.80 -0.50
CA VAL A 122 -2.30 -6.88 0.40
C VAL A 122 -3.45 -7.56 1.16
N ASN A 123 -4.64 -6.93 1.22
CA ASN A 123 -5.77 -7.40 2.02
C ASN A 123 -6.79 -8.22 1.20
N PHE A 124 -7.34 -7.66 0.12
CA PHE A 124 -8.49 -8.29 -0.56
C PHE A 124 -8.11 -9.49 -1.44
N GLY A 125 -6.81 -9.73 -1.65
CA GLY A 125 -6.28 -10.94 -2.28
C GLY A 125 -6.11 -12.14 -1.33
N GLN A 126 -6.34 -11.99 -0.02
CA GLN A 126 -6.07 -13.05 0.96
C GLN A 126 -6.87 -14.32 0.67
N TYR A 127 -8.20 -14.24 0.53
CA TYR A 127 -9.03 -15.42 0.19
C TYR A 127 -8.92 -15.82 -1.29
N PRO A 128 -8.95 -14.90 -2.28
CA PRO A 128 -8.78 -15.27 -3.68
C PRO A 128 -7.53 -16.12 -3.96
N TYR A 129 -6.39 -15.82 -3.33
CA TYR A 129 -5.17 -16.62 -3.48
C TYR A 129 -5.00 -17.69 -2.38
N GLY A 130 -5.40 -17.41 -1.14
CA GLY A 130 -5.17 -18.27 0.03
C GLY A 130 -6.32 -19.20 0.40
N GLY A 131 -7.49 -19.06 -0.25
CA GLY A 131 -8.68 -19.89 -0.05
C GLY A 131 -8.44 -21.38 -0.33
N LEU A 132 -7.35 -21.70 -1.04
CA LEU A 132 -6.79 -23.04 -1.14
C LEU A 132 -5.48 -23.11 -0.35
N ILE A 133 -5.51 -23.76 0.82
CA ILE A 133 -4.34 -23.83 1.75
C ILE A 133 -3.07 -24.41 1.11
N LEU A 134 -3.22 -25.17 0.02
CA LEU A 134 -2.10 -25.71 -0.75
C LEU A 134 -1.28 -24.61 -1.45
N ASN A 135 -1.92 -23.50 -1.82
CA ASN A 135 -1.28 -22.36 -2.49
C ASN A 135 -0.57 -21.42 -1.50
N ARG A 136 -1.13 -21.24 -0.29
CA ARG A 136 -0.62 -20.32 0.74
C ARG A 136 -0.61 -20.97 2.13
N PRO A 137 0.28 -21.97 2.37
CA PRO A 137 0.38 -22.60 3.69
C PRO A 137 0.88 -21.59 4.73
N THR A 138 0.22 -21.54 5.89
CA THR A 138 0.52 -20.62 7.00
C THR A 138 1.53 -21.20 7.99
N ILE A 139 1.71 -22.53 8.00
CA ILE A 139 2.61 -23.26 8.89
C ILE A 139 3.33 -24.37 8.11
N SER A 140 4.61 -24.61 8.43
CA SER A 140 5.38 -25.79 8.04
C SER A 140 5.77 -26.59 9.28
N ARG A 141 5.37 -27.86 9.37
CA ARG A 141 5.43 -28.70 10.58
C ARG A 141 6.62 -29.66 10.64
N ARG A 142 7.38 -29.82 9.55
CA ARG A 142 8.56 -30.69 9.48
C ARG A 142 9.53 -30.21 8.41
N PHE A 143 10.80 -30.57 8.59
CA PHE A 143 11.85 -30.34 7.60
C PHE A 143 11.72 -31.29 6.40
N MET A 144 12.52 -31.03 5.36
CA MET A 144 12.67 -31.95 4.24
C MET A 144 13.21 -33.30 4.75
N PRO A 145 12.64 -34.44 4.32
CA PRO A 145 13.14 -35.75 4.77
C PRO A 145 14.53 -36.04 4.19
N GLU A 146 15.37 -36.70 4.96
CA GLU A 146 16.73 -37.10 4.54
C GLU A 146 16.69 -38.34 3.65
N LYS A 147 17.57 -38.41 2.65
CA LYS A 147 17.69 -39.59 1.78
C LYS A 147 17.95 -40.85 2.61
N GLY A 148 17.10 -41.88 2.41
CA GLY A 148 17.16 -43.15 3.14
C GLY A 148 16.31 -43.18 4.42
N SER A 149 15.63 -42.09 4.79
CA SER A 149 14.65 -42.12 5.88
C SER A 149 13.31 -42.73 5.44
N PRO A 150 12.52 -43.30 6.37
CA PRO A 150 11.17 -43.77 6.06
C PRO A 150 10.26 -42.68 5.47
N GLU A 151 10.42 -41.43 5.90
CA GLU A 151 9.69 -40.27 5.38
C GLU A 151 10.10 -39.93 3.94
N TYR A 152 11.36 -40.14 3.57
CA TYR A 152 11.82 -39.98 2.19
C TYR A 152 11.18 -41.02 1.27
N ASP A 153 11.12 -42.28 1.73
CA ASP A 153 10.41 -43.34 1.01
C ASP A 153 8.90 -43.08 0.96
N ALA A 154 8.31 -42.53 2.03
CA ALA A 154 6.90 -42.14 2.05
C ALA A 154 6.60 -41.00 1.08
N LEU A 155 7.51 -40.02 0.96
CA LEU A 155 7.40 -38.91 0.01
C LEU A 155 7.42 -39.41 -1.44
N ALA A 156 8.30 -40.37 -1.75
CA ALA A 156 8.35 -41.00 -3.06
C ALA A 156 7.07 -41.80 -3.40
N LYS A 157 6.44 -42.40 -2.40
CA LYS A 157 5.21 -43.20 -2.58
C LYS A 157 3.94 -42.37 -2.66
N ASN A 158 3.83 -41.28 -1.88
CA ASN A 158 2.62 -40.45 -1.82
C ASN A 158 2.97 -38.98 -1.51
N PRO A 159 3.40 -38.20 -2.51
CA PRO A 159 3.82 -36.82 -2.30
C PRO A 159 2.70 -35.91 -1.80
N GLU A 160 1.45 -36.12 -2.20
CA GLU A 160 0.31 -35.32 -1.74
C GLU A 160 0.05 -35.47 -0.24
N LYS A 161 0.01 -36.72 0.25
CA LYS A 161 -0.17 -37.01 1.68
C LYS A 161 0.99 -36.43 2.49
N GLU A 162 2.20 -36.56 1.98
CA GLU A 162 3.37 -36.02 2.65
C GLU A 162 3.39 -34.47 2.60
N PHE A 163 2.95 -33.84 1.52
CA PHE A 163 2.77 -32.39 1.47
C PHE A 163 1.77 -31.93 2.53
N LEU A 164 0.60 -32.58 2.63
CA LEU A 164 -0.42 -32.31 3.64
C LEU A 164 0.04 -32.53 5.09
N LYS A 165 0.99 -33.44 5.33
CA LYS A 165 1.63 -33.60 6.65
C LYS A 165 2.61 -32.47 6.97
N THR A 166 3.21 -31.85 5.94
CA THR A 166 4.16 -30.75 6.11
C THR A 166 3.46 -29.42 6.34
N ILE A 167 2.44 -29.08 5.55
CA ILE A 167 1.78 -27.77 5.64
C ILE A 167 0.81 -27.67 6.83
N THR A 168 0.10 -26.55 6.95
CA THR A 168 -0.93 -26.25 7.97
C THR A 168 -1.87 -27.42 8.26
N GLY A 169 -2.08 -27.71 9.54
CA GLY A 169 -2.99 -28.78 9.98
C GLY A 169 -4.45 -28.47 9.62
N LYS A 170 -5.30 -29.51 9.58
CA LYS A 170 -6.71 -29.36 9.18
C LYS A 170 -7.48 -28.37 10.06
N LYS A 171 -7.24 -28.38 11.37
CA LYS A 171 -7.94 -27.51 12.33
C LYS A 171 -7.56 -26.05 12.12
N GLU A 172 -6.25 -25.78 12.02
CA GLU A 172 -5.70 -24.44 11.78
C GLU A 172 -6.16 -23.93 10.41
N THR A 173 -6.16 -24.78 9.38
CA THR A 173 -6.67 -24.45 8.05
C THR A 173 -8.10 -23.92 8.10
N LEU A 174 -9.01 -24.58 8.86
CA LEU A 174 -10.40 -24.12 8.95
C LEU A 174 -10.51 -22.73 9.59
N ILE A 175 -9.65 -22.43 10.57
CA ILE A 175 -9.61 -21.11 11.23
C ILE A 175 -9.08 -20.07 10.23
N ASP A 176 -7.94 -20.37 9.58
CA ASP A 176 -7.30 -19.48 8.62
C ASP A 176 -8.25 -19.12 7.47
N LEU A 177 -8.89 -20.13 6.86
CA LEU A 177 -9.84 -19.93 5.76
C LEU A 177 -11.04 -19.07 6.17
N THR A 178 -11.57 -19.28 7.38
CA THR A 178 -12.70 -18.48 7.90
C THR A 178 -12.29 -17.01 8.08
N ILE A 179 -11.11 -16.76 8.65
CA ILE A 179 -10.62 -15.41 8.90
C ILE A 179 -10.38 -14.67 7.58
N ILE A 180 -9.62 -15.27 6.66
CA ILE A 180 -9.27 -14.58 5.40
C ILE A 180 -10.50 -14.38 4.51
N GLU A 181 -11.53 -15.23 4.62
CA GLU A 181 -12.82 -15.03 3.94
C GLU A 181 -13.51 -13.76 4.43
N ILE A 182 -13.53 -13.53 5.75
CA ILE A 182 -14.11 -12.31 6.33
C ILE A 182 -13.30 -11.08 5.89
N LEU A 183 -11.97 -11.14 6.00
CA LEU A 183 -11.09 -10.01 5.71
C LEU A 183 -11.04 -9.63 4.21
N SER A 184 -11.41 -10.55 3.32
CA SER A 184 -11.40 -10.31 1.87
C SER A 184 -12.73 -9.80 1.32
N ARG A 185 -13.76 -9.62 2.16
CA ARG A 185 -15.07 -9.11 1.74
C ARG A 185 -15.15 -7.60 1.92
N HIS A 186 -15.69 -6.91 0.92
CA HIS A 186 -16.06 -5.51 1.05
C HIS A 186 -17.43 -5.39 1.73
N ALA A 187 -17.55 -4.49 2.70
CA ALA A 187 -18.83 -4.14 3.28
C ALA A 187 -19.68 -3.37 2.26
N SER A 188 -21.01 -3.49 2.34
CA SER A 188 -21.91 -2.83 1.40
C SER A 188 -21.96 -1.30 1.54
N ASP A 189 -21.49 -0.79 2.67
CA ASP A 189 -21.41 0.62 3.05
C ASP A 189 -19.98 1.19 2.97
N GLU A 190 -19.07 0.48 2.28
CA GLU A 190 -17.69 0.93 2.07
C GLU A 190 -17.62 2.21 1.22
N PHE A 191 -16.68 3.10 1.56
CA PHE A 191 -16.33 4.26 0.76
C PHE A 191 -15.00 4.01 0.04
N TYR A 192 -15.07 3.87 -1.29
CA TYR A 192 -13.90 3.64 -2.10
C TYR A 192 -13.07 4.92 -2.31
N LEU A 193 -11.83 4.75 -2.77
CA LEU A 193 -10.98 5.88 -3.13
C LEU A 193 -11.68 6.79 -4.15
N GLY A 194 -11.70 8.11 -3.89
CA GLY A 194 -12.45 9.07 -4.71
C GLY A 194 -13.91 9.27 -4.28
N GLN A 195 -14.37 8.58 -3.23
CA GLN A 195 -15.68 8.77 -2.61
C GLN A 195 -15.53 9.37 -1.20
N ARG A 196 -16.60 9.98 -0.69
CA ARG A 196 -16.67 10.51 0.69
C ARG A 196 -18.06 10.32 1.26
N ASP A 197 -18.10 10.08 2.56
CA ASP A 197 -19.33 10.17 3.33
C ASP A 197 -19.88 11.61 3.29
N GLY A 198 -21.21 11.72 3.17
CA GLY A 198 -21.90 13.00 3.02
C GLY A 198 -21.72 13.70 1.65
N GLY A 199 -21.12 13.05 0.65
CA GLY A 199 -21.03 13.60 -0.71
C GLY A 199 -20.23 14.90 -0.79
N ASP A 200 -20.88 16.02 -1.15
CA ASP A 200 -20.24 17.33 -1.32
C ASP A 200 -20.27 18.22 -0.04
N TYR A 201 -20.78 17.73 1.09
CA TYR A 201 -21.00 18.55 2.29
C TYR A 201 -19.82 18.56 3.30
N TRP A 202 -18.69 17.91 2.99
CA TRP A 202 -17.52 17.87 3.87
C TRP A 202 -16.73 19.20 3.91
N THR A 203 -16.97 20.10 2.97
CA THR A 203 -16.42 21.46 2.97
C THR A 203 -17.34 22.42 2.22
N SER A 204 -17.35 23.70 2.59
CA SER A 204 -18.02 24.77 1.84
C SER A 204 -17.15 25.34 0.70
N ASN A 205 -15.89 24.93 0.60
CA ASN A 205 -14.95 25.48 -0.36
C ASN A 205 -15.12 24.85 -1.75
N VAL A 206 -15.56 25.66 -2.73
CA VAL A 206 -15.83 25.20 -4.11
C VAL A 206 -14.58 24.64 -4.82
N GLY A 207 -13.40 25.19 -4.54
CA GLY A 207 -12.13 24.75 -5.16
C GLY A 207 -11.82 23.28 -4.84
N PRO A 208 -11.64 22.92 -3.56
CA PRO A 208 -11.46 21.55 -3.10
C PRO A 208 -12.54 20.57 -3.58
N LEU A 209 -13.82 20.97 -3.58
CA LEU A 209 -14.91 20.12 -4.10
C LEU A 209 -14.71 19.79 -5.59
N LYS A 210 -14.34 20.78 -6.42
CA LYS A 210 -14.06 20.56 -7.84
C LYS A 210 -12.81 19.70 -8.07
N ALA A 211 -11.78 19.91 -7.26
CA ALA A 211 -10.56 19.13 -7.32
C ALA A 211 -10.82 17.66 -6.93
N PHE A 212 -11.67 17.41 -5.92
CA PHE A 212 -12.04 16.05 -5.53
C PHE A 212 -12.84 15.33 -6.64
N LYS A 213 -13.72 16.05 -7.33
CA LYS A 213 -14.44 15.51 -8.51
C LYS A 213 -13.50 15.16 -9.65
N ARG A 214 -12.45 15.96 -9.90
CA ARG A 214 -11.40 15.61 -10.88
C ARG A 214 -10.62 14.37 -10.46
N PHE A 215 -10.31 14.24 -9.16
CA PHE A 215 -9.66 13.05 -8.64
C PHE A 215 -10.49 11.79 -8.88
N GLY A 216 -11.78 11.81 -8.53
CA GLY A 216 -12.70 10.69 -8.82
C GLY A 216 -12.76 10.34 -10.32
N LYS A 217 -12.87 11.35 -11.19
CA LYS A 217 -12.85 11.13 -12.65
C LYS A 217 -11.54 10.51 -13.14
N ASN A 218 -10.40 10.94 -12.59
CA ASN A 218 -9.09 10.37 -12.93
C ASN A 218 -9.03 8.88 -12.54
N LEU A 219 -9.58 8.51 -11.38
CA LEU A 219 -9.67 7.11 -10.97
C LEU A 219 -10.57 6.27 -11.90
N GLU A 220 -11.70 6.81 -12.36
CA GLU A 220 -12.55 6.14 -13.37
C GLU A 220 -11.83 5.96 -14.72
N GLU A 221 -10.96 6.90 -15.10
CA GLU A 221 -10.13 6.81 -16.31
C GLU A 221 -9.02 5.76 -16.15
N ILE A 222 -8.40 5.68 -14.96
CA ILE A 222 -7.45 4.63 -14.61
C ILE A 222 -8.12 3.26 -14.62
N GLU A 223 -9.30 3.11 -14.00
CA GLU A 223 -10.04 1.84 -14.00
C GLU A 223 -10.27 1.32 -15.43
N LYS A 224 -10.66 2.18 -16.36
CA LYS A 224 -10.84 1.83 -17.78
C LYS A 224 -9.55 1.41 -18.49
N LYS A 225 -8.38 1.87 -18.00
CA LYS A 225 -7.07 1.49 -18.52
C LYS A 225 -6.62 0.12 -18.00
N LEU A 226 -7.08 -0.28 -16.82
CA LEU A 226 -6.71 -1.54 -16.18
C LEU A 226 -7.59 -2.73 -16.60
N ILE A 227 -8.73 -2.47 -17.24
CA ILE A 227 -9.66 -3.47 -17.82
C ILE A 227 -9.28 -3.75 -19.28
#